data_AF-A0A3C2AEF7-F1
#
_entry.id   AF-A0A3C2AEF7-F1
#
_cell.length_a   1.000
_cell.length_b   1.000
_cell.length_c   1.000
_cell.angle_alpha   90.00
_cell.angle_beta   90.00
_cell.angle_gamma   90.00
#
_symmetry.space_group_name_H-M   'P 1'
#
loop_
_entity.id
_entity.type
_entity.pdbx_description
1 polymer ?
#
loop_
_entity_poly.entity_id
_entity_poly.type
_entity_poly.pdbx_seq_one_letter_code
_entity_poly.pdbx_strand_id
1 'polypeptide(L)'
;MTKVPVDVPFDWFYLFIYPLASVLPKGMFWAIAVGGTIILFIAPWIGRPKRQPTAQIFSEKCVGCEQCHKDCPYEAIRMVPRKDGRPYLFQAEVISGRCASCGTCVGSCGSNASNMPDRTMEQIEEEITKLLYLSKKENGRASIVGLVCEKSVNQRELIDIKSKKINGMPNVSIVTFPCAGMINHFVIEHAIESGADGVFVAGCQTGECNFREGSKWAQARLKGERAPVLVLRGEVSYSKVRTYWLSPLQTGQLINEIGIFEKELENKLNAAAYEIKDLNIPKEMALKKAIRISAIPVLIIPALLVLLLSVKPIYPFYNKDMSLIKFTFKHSSQHIEEQRELTKVDTENKLKHMRKTNSAFAKIRKEGGRGRLPVYVEVELDNKNVLSKAYYPTGLKNDGPTFAYEEIAISPGVHDIRVRMRDSKEEGHFDYIYQDKIEFKAGKITVIDFDEEKGTFCNETASMEE
;
A
#
# COMPACT_ATOMS: atom_id res chain seq x y z
N MET A 1 31.97 3.75 29.14
CA MET A 1 32.30 3.87 27.70
C MET A 1 33.30 5.02 27.54
N THR A 2 34.58 4.74 27.28
CA THR A 2 35.69 5.72 27.37
C THR A 2 36.30 6.13 26.03
N LYS A 3 35.92 5.45 24.95
CA LYS A 3 36.34 5.79 23.58
C LYS A 3 35.21 6.49 22.86
N VAL A 4 35.54 7.51 22.08
CA VAL A 4 34.61 8.16 21.15
C VAL A 4 34.15 7.09 20.15
N PRO A 5 32.83 6.87 19.98
CA PRO A 5 32.31 5.88 19.05
C PRO A 5 32.50 6.42 17.62
N VAL A 6 33.64 6.10 17.00
CA VAL A 6 33.96 6.58 15.65
C VAL A 6 33.40 5.66 14.57
N ASP A 7 33.53 4.35 14.77
CA ASP A 7 33.16 3.33 13.78
C ASP A 7 32.03 2.44 14.34
N VAL A 8 30.83 3.01 14.50
CA VAL A 8 29.64 2.24 14.91
C VAL A 8 28.95 1.73 13.64
N PRO A 9 28.71 0.41 13.50
CA PRO A 9 27.88 -0.11 12.41
C PRO A 9 26.50 0.55 12.49
N PHE A 10 26.18 1.31 11.45
CA PHE A 10 24.94 2.06 11.37
C PHE A 10 23.91 1.21 10.64
N ASP A 11 22.85 0.82 11.33
CA ASP A 11 21.81 -0.01 10.71
C ASP A 11 20.91 0.86 9.82
N TRP A 12 21.30 1.02 8.56
CA TRP A 12 20.55 1.85 7.62
C TRP A 12 19.14 1.33 7.37
N PHE A 13 18.79 0.08 7.69
CA PHE A 13 17.43 -0.39 7.52
C PHE A 13 16.46 0.27 8.52
N TYR A 14 16.84 0.35 9.79
CA TYR A 14 16.02 1.02 10.82
C TYR A 14 16.32 2.51 10.94
N LEU A 15 17.54 2.93 10.59
CA LEU A 15 18.05 4.28 10.79
C LEU A 15 18.21 5.06 9.48
N PHE A 16 17.62 4.63 8.36
CA PHE A 16 17.72 5.36 7.08
C PHE A 16 17.31 6.84 7.19
N ILE A 17 16.41 7.16 8.11
CA ILE A 17 15.89 8.52 8.30
C ILE A 17 16.79 9.37 9.21
N TYR A 18 17.71 8.75 9.95
CA TYR A 18 18.53 9.43 10.95
C TYR A 18 19.58 10.39 10.36
N PRO A 19 20.24 10.14 9.21
CA PRO A 19 21.08 11.15 8.56
C PRO A 19 20.29 12.38 8.10
N LEU A 20 19.03 12.18 7.72
CA LEU A 20 18.13 13.29 7.44
C LEU A 20 17.76 14.03 8.75
N ALA A 21 17.55 13.30 9.85
CA ALA A 21 17.32 13.89 11.17
C ALA A 21 18.52 14.67 11.71
N SER A 22 19.75 14.28 11.37
CA SER A 22 20.99 14.93 11.87
C SER A 22 21.31 16.23 11.12
N VAL A 23 20.88 16.36 9.87
CA VAL A 23 21.12 17.55 9.04
C VAL A 23 19.95 18.54 9.09
N LEU A 24 18.71 18.06 9.27
CA LEU A 24 17.53 18.92 9.25
C LEU A 24 17.18 19.48 10.64
N PRO A 25 16.66 20.73 10.71
CA PRO A 25 16.01 21.22 11.93
C PRO A 25 14.88 20.29 12.36
N LYS A 26 14.76 20.06 13.68
CA LYS A 26 13.81 19.11 14.27
C LYS A 26 12.36 19.30 13.78
N GLY A 27 11.91 20.54 13.64
CA GLY A 27 10.56 20.85 13.14
C GLY A 27 10.33 20.42 11.69
N MET A 28 11.31 20.63 10.81
CA MET A 28 11.22 20.25 9.40
C MET A 28 11.27 18.73 9.22
N PHE A 29 12.12 18.04 9.99
CA PHE A 29 12.18 16.58 10.01
C PHE A 29 10.81 15.96 10.34
N TRP A 30 10.18 16.40 11.44
CA TRP A 30 8.87 15.89 11.84
C TRP A 30 7.76 16.26 10.86
N ALA A 31 7.81 17.46 10.26
CA ALA A 31 6.86 17.85 9.21
C ALA A 31 6.91 16.92 7.99
N ILE A 32 8.11 16.55 7.52
CA ILE A 32 8.29 15.63 6.39
C ILE A 32 7.84 14.21 6.77
N ALA A 33 8.25 13.70 7.93
CA ALA A 33 7.92 12.34 8.37
C ALA A 33 6.40 12.15 8.54
N VAL A 34 5.74 13.07 9.25
CA VAL A 34 4.29 13.04 9.45
C VAL A 34 3.55 13.30 8.14
N GLY A 35 3.99 14.30 7.37
CA GLY A 35 3.38 14.63 6.08
C GLY A 35 3.43 13.48 5.08
N GLY A 36 4.59 12.82 4.94
CA GLY A 36 4.75 11.65 4.08
C GLY A 36 3.88 10.47 4.53
N THR A 37 3.78 10.25 5.84
CA THR A 37 2.89 9.22 6.40
C THR A 37 1.42 9.53 6.07
N ILE A 38 0.97 10.77 6.31
CA ILE A 38 -0.39 11.21 5.97
C ILE A 38 -0.68 11.02 4.48
N ILE A 39 0.26 11.38 3.58
CA ILE A 39 0.08 11.20 2.14
C ILE A 39 -0.11 9.71 1.79
N LEU A 40 0.70 8.81 2.35
CA LEU A 40 0.54 7.37 2.14
C LEU A 40 -0.80 6.85 2.65
N PHE A 41 -1.28 7.35 3.79
CA PHE A 41 -2.59 7.03 4.33
C PHE A 41 -3.72 7.63 3.52
N ILE A 42 -3.54 8.75 2.81
CA ILE A 42 -4.60 9.36 2.00
C ILE A 42 -4.58 8.80 0.57
N ALA A 43 -3.44 8.32 0.06
CA ALA A 43 -3.26 7.89 -1.32
C ALA A 43 -4.32 6.87 -1.83
N PRO A 44 -4.72 5.83 -1.06
CA PRO A 44 -5.76 4.90 -1.50
C PRO A 44 -7.15 5.53 -1.70
N TRP A 45 -7.40 6.72 -1.14
CA TRP A 45 -8.68 7.43 -1.24
C TRP A 45 -8.71 8.50 -2.35
N ILE A 46 -7.55 8.97 -2.82
CA ILE A 46 -7.45 10.04 -3.83
C ILE A 46 -7.92 9.58 -5.23
N GLY A 47 -7.85 8.28 -5.52
CA GLY A 47 -8.07 7.74 -6.85
C GLY A 47 -9.14 6.67 -6.95
N ARG A 48 -10.22 6.71 -6.15
CA ARG A 48 -11.27 5.67 -6.26
C ARG A 48 -11.83 5.65 -7.69
N PRO A 49 -11.68 4.56 -8.45
CA PRO A 49 -12.23 4.48 -9.79
C PRO A 49 -13.74 4.68 -9.73
N LYS A 50 -14.30 5.38 -10.73
CA LYS A 50 -15.75 5.53 -10.87
C LYS A 50 -16.39 4.14 -10.88
N ARG A 51 -17.45 3.94 -10.08
CA ARG A 51 -18.21 2.70 -10.10
C ARG A 51 -18.86 2.55 -11.48
N GLN A 52 -18.62 1.40 -12.10
CA GLN A 52 -19.22 1.05 -13.38
C GLN A 52 -20.74 0.83 -13.20
N PRO A 53 -21.56 1.06 -14.25
CA PRO A 53 -22.98 0.82 -14.18
C PRO A 53 -23.27 -0.65 -13.88
N THR A 54 -24.26 -0.90 -13.03
CA THR A 54 -24.62 -2.25 -12.61
C THR A 54 -25.60 -2.87 -13.59
N ALA A 55 -25.56 -4.20 -13.71
CA ALA A 55 -26.54 -4.94 -14.51
C ALA A 55 -27.97 -4.58 -14.10
N GLN A 56 -28.89 -4.58 -15.07
CA GLN A 56 -30.31 -4.33 -14.87
C GLN A 56 -31.13 -5.55 -15.29
N ILE A 57 -32.26 -5.77 -14.63
CA ILE A 57 -33.17 -6.88 -14.93
C ILE A 57 -34.55 -6.32 -15.28
N PHE A 58 -34.96 -6.62 -16.51
CA PHE A 58 -36.25 -6.34 -17.08
C PHE A 58 -37.28 -7.33 -16.55
N SER A 59 -38.16 -6.86 -15.66
CA SER A 59 -39.17 -7.68 -15.01
C SER A 59 -40.13 -8.30 -16.02
N GLU A 60 -40.36 -7.62 -17.14
CA GLU A 60 -41.20 -8.05 -18.24
C GLU A 60 -40.64 -9.21 -19.08
N LYS A 61 -39.34 -9.48 -19.01
CA LYS A 61 -38.69 -10.61 -19.70
C LYS A 61 -38.23 -11.70 -18.73
N CYS A 62 -38.14 -11.40 -17.43
CA CYS A 62 -37.63 -12.32 -16.43
C CYS A 62 -38.61 -13.48 -16.20
N VAL A 63 -38.14 -14.72 -16.34
CA VAL A 63 -38.93 -15.94 -16.10
C VAL A 63 -38.63 -16.61 -14.76
N GLY A 64 -37.81 -16.00 -13.91
CA GLY A 64 -37.54 -16.52 -12.56
C GLY A 64 -36.76 -17.85 -12.51
N CYS A 65 -36.00 -18.23 -13.56
CA CYS A 65 -35.31 -19.53 -13.64
C CYS A 65 -34.04 -19.66 -12.76
N GLU A 66 -33.65 -18.60 -12.05
CA GLU A 66 -32.52 -18.55 -11.10
C GLU A 66 -31.10 -18.75 -11.70
N GLN A 67 -30.95 -18.95 -13.01
CA GLN A 67 -29.64 -19.22 -13.62
C GLN A 67 -28.64 -18.08 -13.38
N CYS A 68 -29.08 -16.82 -13.53
CA CYS A 68 -28.25 -15.65 -13.26
C CYS A 68 -27.86 -15.50 -11.77
N HIS A 69 -28.69 -16.00 -10.85
CA HIS A 69 -28.37 -16.07 -9.43
C HIS A 69 -27.26 -17.09 -9.17
N LYS A 70 -27.38 -18.29 -9.75
CA LYS A 70 -26.38 -19.37 -9.63
C LYS A 70 -25.04 -19.03 -10.28
N ASP A 71 -25.06 -18.22 -11.34
CA ASP A 71 -23.87 -17.90 -12.13
C ASP A 71 -23.11 -16.67 -11.63
N CYS A 72 -23.74 -15.83 -10.79
CA CYS A 72 -23.11 -14.62 -10.31
C CYS A 72 -22.01 -14.94 -9.28
N PRO A 73 -20.72 -14.75 -9.59
CA PRO A 73 -19.65 -15.08 -8.67
C PRO A 73 -19.49 -14.05 -7.55
N TYR A 74 -20.32 -13.00 -7.55
CA TYR A 74 -20.31 -11.92 -6.55
C TYR A 74 -21.58 -11.91 -5.69
N GLU A 75 -22.48 -12.89 -5.89
CA GLU A 75 -23.79 -12.92 -5.21
C GLU A 75 -24.53 -11.58 -5.30
N ALA A 76 -24.40 -10.94 -6.47
CA ALA A 76 -25.01 -9.65 -6.76
C ALA A 76 -26.44 -9.80 -7.28
N ILE A 77 -26.89 -11.02 -7.58
CA ILE A 77 -28.26 -11.29 -8.01
C ILE A 77 -28.97 -12.02 -6.87
N ARG A 78 -30.15 -11.52 -6.48
CA ARG A 78 -31.05 -12.20 -5.54
C ARG A 78 -32.36 -12.56 -6.23
N MET A 79 -32.95 -13.68 -5.85
CA MET A 79 -34.31 -14.02 -6.27
C MET A 79 -35.29 -13.45 -5.23
N VAL A 80 -36.23 -12.62 -5.67
CA VAL A 80 -37.25 -12.02 -4.81
C VAL A 80 -38.65 -12.41 -5.27
N PRO A 81 -39.63 -12.50 -4.35
CA PRO A 81 -41.02 -12.72 -4.72
C PRO A 81 -41.50 -11.66 -5.69
N ARG A 82 -42.16 -12.12 -6.74
CA ARG A 82 -42.68 -11.26 -7.81
C ARG A 82 -43.96 -10.56 -7.39
N LYS A 83 -44.17 -9.34 -7.90
CA LYS A 83 -45.34 -8.48 -7.59
C LYS A 83 -46.17 -8.09 -8.83
N ASP A 84 -45.73 -8.49 -10.02
CA ASP A 84 -46.27 -8.02 -11.31
C ASP A 84 -47.39 -8.92 -11.89
N GLY A 85 -47.84 -9.94 -11.15
CA GLY A 85 -48.94 -10.83 -11.55
C GLY A 85 -48.62 -11.84 -12.67
N ARG A 86 -47.36 -11.93 -13.12
CA ARG A 86 -46.92 -12.92 -14.12
C ARG A 86 -46.86 -14.34 -13.53
N PRO A 87 -46.89 -15.41 -14.36
CA PRO A 87 -47.02 -16.80 -13.88
C PRO A 87 -45.83 -17.33 -13.07
N TYR A 88 -44.74 -16.58 -12.95
CA TYR A 88 -43.54 -17.02 -12.22
C TYR A 88 -43.53 -16.45 -10.80
N LEU A 89 -43.15 -17.29 -9.82
CA LEU A 89 -43.16 -16.94 -8.40
C LEU A 89 -42.07 -15.91 -8.02
N PHE A 90 -40.93 -15.97 -8.70
CA PHE A 90 -39.75 -15.16 -8.37
C PHE A 90 -39.29 -14.32 -9.57
N GLN A 91 -38.65 -13.20 -9.27
CA GLN A 91 -37.91 -12.39 -10.21
C GLN A 91 -36.50 -12.14 -9.68
N ALA A 92 -35.54 -11.99 -10.59
CA ALA A 92 -34.18 -11.67 -10.21
C ALA A 92 -34.03 -10.15 -10.00
N GLU A 93 -33.29 -9.75 -8.98
CA GLU A 93 -32.99 -8.37 -8.64
C GLU A 93 -31.50 -8.19 -8.35
N VAL A 94 -30.91 -7.09 -8.80
CA VAL A 94 -29.48 -6.82 -8.68
C VAL A 94 -29.20 -6.00 -7.42
N ILE A 95 -28.35 -6.54 -6.54
CA ILE A 95 -27.74 -5.81 -5.42
C ILE A 95 -26.57 -5.00 -5.96
N SER A 96 -26.82 -3.73 -6.29
CA SER A 96 -25.83 -2.84 -6.94
C SER A 96 -24.50 -2.74 -6.19
N GLY A 97 -24.49 -2.83 -4.85
CA GLY A 97 -23.28 -2.78 -4.04
C GLY A 97 -22.33 -3.97 -4.20
N ARG A 98 -22.78 -5.08 -4.79
CA ARG A 98 -21.99 -6.31 -5.04
C ARG A 98 -21.68 -6.53 -6.52
N CYS A 99 -22.35 -5.82 -7.42
CA CYS A 99 -22.20 -6.02 -8.86
C CYS A 99 -20.82 -5.55 -9.34
N ALA A 100 -20.04 -6.45 -9.92
CA ALA A 100 -18.73 -6.13 -10.51
C ALA A 100 -18.81 -5.69 -11.99
N SER A 101 -20.02 -5.49 -12.53
CA SER A 101 -20.27 -5.10 -13.93
C SER A 101 -19.62 -6.03 -14.98
N CYS A 102 -19.51 -7.33 -14.66
CA CYS A 102 -18.90 -8.32 -15.55
C CYS A 102 -19.84 -8.83 -16.67
N GLY A 103 -21.14 -8.57 -16.56
CA GLY A 103 -22.14 -9.03 -17.53
C GLY A 103 -22.45 -10.52 -17.51
N THR A 104 -21.88 -11.34 -16.60
CA THR A 104 -22.13 -12.80 -16.54
C THR A 104 -23.62 -13.15 -16.49
N CYS A 105 -24.43 -12.39 -15.74
CA CYS A 105 -25.88 -12.58 -15.70
C CYS A 105 -26.55 -12.42 -17.09
N VAL A 106 -26.04 -11.53 -17.95
CA VAL A 106 -26.49 -11.33 -19.34
C VAL A 106 -26.22 -12.56 -20.17
N GLY A 107 -25.01 -13.13 -20.08
CA GLY A 107 -24.68 -14.38 -20.77
C GLY A 107 -25.52 -15.57 -20.28
N SER A 108 -25.81 -15.61 -18.98
CA SER A 108 -26.60 -16.67 -18.35
C SER A 108 -28.11 -16.55 -18.54
N CYS A 109 -28.61 -15.43 -19.09
CA CYS A 109 -30.03 -15.19 -19.22
C CYS A 109 -30.57 -15.70 -20.56
N GLY A 110 -31.17 -16.89 -20.56
CA GLY A 110 -31.83 -17.45 -21.75
C GLY A 110 -33.11 -16.72 -22.17
N SER A 111 -33.71 -15.90 -21.30
CA SER A 111 -34.91 -15.09 -21.63
C SER A 111 -34.57 -13.64 -22.02
N ASN A 112 -33.28 -13.32 -22.16
CA ASN A 112 -32.77 -11.98 -22.48
C ASN A 112 -33.35 -10.86 -21.57
N ALA A 113 -33.54 -11.17 -20.29
CA ALA A 113 -34.11 -10.27 -19.29
C ALA A 113 -33.07 -9.40 -18.58
N SER A 114 -31.79 -9.74 -18.64
CA SER A 114 -30.74 -8.97 -17.99
C SER A 114 -29.88 -8.27 -19.03
N ASN A 115 -29.51 -7.02 -18.77
CA ASN A 115 -28.71 -6.23 -19.70
C ASN A 115 -27.69 -5.34 -18.96
N MET A 116 -26.70 -4.84 -19.68
CA MET A 116 -25.72 -3.86 -19.19
C MET A 116 -26.06 -2.47 -19.75
N PRO A 117 -26.27 -1.43 -18.92
CA PRO A 117 -26.72 -0.11 -19.39
C PRO A 117 -25.76 0.59 -20.37
N ASP A 118 -24.47 0.30 -20.27
CA ASP A 118 -23.38 0.85 -21.09
C ASP A 118 -23.09 0.01 -22.34
N ARG A 119 -23.59 -1.22 -22.41
CA ARG A 119 -23.34 -2.13 -23.52
C ARG A 119 -24.50 -3.12 -23.65
N THR A 120 -25.57 -2.66 -24.27
CA THR A 120 -26.79 -3.44 -24.42
C THR A 120 -26.63 -4.53 -25.47
N MET A 121 -27.40 -5.61 -25.35
CA MET A 121 -27.45 -6.69 -26.36
C MET A 121 -27.82 -6.16 -27.75
N GLU A 122 -28.78 -5.24 -27.82
CA GLU A 122 -29.22 -4.60 -29.06
C GLU A 122 -28.07 -3.83 -29.74
N GLN A 123 -27.29 -3.05 -28.97
CA GLN A 123 -26.11 -2.36 -29.49
C GLN A 123 -25.02 -3.32 -30.00
N ILE A 124 -24.85 -4.46 -29.33
CA ILE A 124 -23.89 -5.49 -29.74
C ILE A 124 -24.31 -6.12 -31.07
N GLU A 125 -25.59 -6.45 -31.23
CA GLU A 125 -26.14 -7.02 -32.45
C GLU A 125 -26.01 -6.06 -33.64
N GLU A 126 -26.33 -4.78 -33.44
CA GLU A 126 -26.12 -3.73 -34.45
C GLU A 126 -24.64 -3.55 -34.83
N GLU A 127 -23.73 -3.58 -33.84
CA GLU A 127 -22.28 -3.51 -34.05
C GLU A 127 -21.80 -4.67 -34.93
N ILE A 128 -22.25 -5.89 -34.65
CA ILE A 128 -21.90 -7.10 -35.43
C ILE A 128 -22.41 -7.00 -36.87
N THR A 129 -23.69 -6.67 -37.06
CA THR A 129 -24.28 -6.56 -38.40
C THR A 129 -23.56 -5.50 -39.23
N LYS A 130 -23.22 -4.36 -38.62
CA LYS A 130 -22.47 -3.29 -39.30
C LYS A 130 -21.07 -3.75 -39.70
N LEU A 131 -20.32 -4.40 -38.80
CA LEU A 131 -18.97 -4.89 -39.09
C LEU A 131 -18.96 -5.93 -40.22
N LEU A 132 -19.93 -6.85 -40.21
CA LEU A 132 -20.08 -7.85 -41.27
C LEU A 132 -20.45 -7.23 -42.62
N TYR A 133 -21.35 -6.26 -42.63
CA TYR A 133 -21.72 -5.53 -43.84
C TYR A 133 -20.50 -4.84 -44.47
N LEU A 134 -19.68 -4.16 -43.66
CA LEU A 134 -18.45 -3.50 -44.12
C LEU A 134 -17.42 -4.52 -44.61
N SER A 135 -17.22 -5.63 -43.88
CA SER A 135 -16.26 -6.66 -44.27
C SER A 135 -16.58 -7.32 -45.60
N LYS A 136 -17.86 -7.59 -45.89
CA LYS A 136 -18.30 -8.17 -47.17
C LYS A 136 -18.06 -7.26 -48.36
N LYS A 137 -18.15 -5.94 -48.15
CA LYS A 137 -17.90 -4.93 -49.20
C LYS A 137 -16.41 -4.77 -49.51
N GLU A 138 -15.55 -5.02 -48.53
CA GLU A 138 -14.12 -4.75 -48.62
C GLU A 138 -13.28 -5.94 -49.13
N ASN A 139 -13.71 -7.19 -48.89
CA ASN A 139 -12.87 -8.37 -49.14
C ASN A 139 -13.64 -9.56 -49.73
N GLY A 140 -12.99 -10.31 -50.62
CA GLY A 140 -13.45 -11.62 -51.14
C GLY A 140 -13.00 -12.83 -50.30
N ARG A 141 -12.59 -12.62 -49.04
CA ARG A 141 -12.17 -13.65 -48.08
C ARG A 141 -13.26 -13.94 -47.06
N ALA A 142 -13.14 -15.06 -46.33
CA ALA A 142 -14.07 -15.42 -45.27
C ALA A 142 -14.17 -14.32 -44.19
N SER A 143 -15.38 -13.86 -43.89
CA SER A 143 -15.69 -12.87 -42.86
C SER A 143 -15.78 -13.53 -41.49
N ILE A 144 -14.84 -13.20 -40.60
CA ILE A 144 -14.76 -13.79 -39.25
C ILE A 144 -15.11 -12.73 -38.20
N VAL A 145 -15.92 -13.10 -37.20
CA VAL A 145 -16.23 -12.24 -36.04
C VAL A 145 -15.67 -12.85 -34.75
N GLY A 146 -14.84 -12.09 -34.06
CA GLY A 146 -14.34 -12.44 -32.73
C GLY A 146 -15.13 -11.76 -31.62
N LEU A 147 -15.68 -12.55 -30.71
CA LEU A 147 -16.31 -12.09 -29.47
C LEU A 147 -15.30 -12.21 -28.34
N VAL A 148 -14.72 -11.09 -27.91
CA VAL A 148 -13.47 -11.09 -27.12
C VAL A 148 -13.65 -10.43 -25.76
N CYS A 149 -13.21 -11.12 -24.71
CA CYS A 149 -13.07 -10.53 -23.38
C CYS A 149 -12.00 -9.43 -23.37
N GLU A 150 -12.34 -8.24 -22.88
CA GLU A 150 -11.43 -7.10 -22.79
C GLU A 150 -10.16 -7.38 -21.98
N LYS A 151 -10.23 -8.33 -21.04
CA LYS A 151 -9.15 -8.71 -20.13
C LYS A 151 -8.36 -9.93 -20.58
N SER A 152 -8.76 -10.62 -21.67
CA SER A 152 -8.06 -11.82 -22.14
C SER A 152 -6.97 -11.54 -23.17
N VAL A 153 -6.92 -10.32 -23.71
CA VAL A 153 -5.98 -9.93 -24.77
C VAL A 153 -5.42 -8.54 -24.51
N ASN A 154 -4.23 -8.27 -25.00
CA ASN A 154 -3.70 -6.92 -25.08
C ASN A 154 -4.38 -6.16 -26.24
N GLN A 155 -5.46 -5.44 -25.96
CA GLN A 155 -6.28 -4.79 -26.98
C GLN A 155 -5.48 -3.81 -27.87
N ARG A 156 -4.50 -3.10 -27.30
CA ARG A 156 -3.70 -2.09 -28.04
C ARG A 156 -2.80 -2.73 -29.09
N GLU A 157 -2.38 -3.96 -28.83
CA GLU A 157 -1.52 -4.74 -29.72
C GLU A 157 -2.33 -5.52 -30.74
N LEU A 158 -3.46 -6.10 -30.33
CA LEU A 158 -4.27 -6.98 -31.16
C LEU A 158 -5.22 -6.24 -32.10
N ILE A 159 -5.87 -5.17 -31.62
CA ILE A 159 -7.04 -4.57 -32.28
C ILE A 159 -6.71 -3.15 -32.74
N ASP A 160 -6.98 -2.84 -34.01
CA ASP A 160 -7.11 -1.46 -34.44
C ASP A 160 -8.44 -0.90 -33.92
N ILE A 161 -8.35 -0.03 -32.92
CA ILE A 161 -9.50 0.54 -32.20
C ILE A 161 -10.47 1.26 -33.15
N LYS A 162 -9.97 1.84 -34.26
CA LYS A 162 -10.81 2.59 -35.21
C LYS A 162 -11.62 1.67 -36.11
N SER A 163 -10.96 0.67 -36.68
CA SER A 163 -11.61 -0.27 -37.61
C SER A 163 -12.28 -1.44 -36.90
N LYS A 164 -11.99 -1.66 -35.61
CA LYS A 164 -12.41 -2.84 -34.83
C LYS A 164 -11.97 -4.15 -35.47
N LYS A 165 -10.82 -4.16 -36.15
CA LYS A 165 -10.26 -5.34 -36.81
C LYS A 165 -8.95 -5.75 -36.16
N ILE A 166 -8.54 -7.00 -36.36
CA ILE A 166 -7.22 -7.45 -35.92
C ILE A 166 -6.14 -6.80 -36.79
N ASN A 167 -5.06 -6.33 -36.16
CA ASN A 167 -3.89 -5.82 -36.85
C ASN A 167 -3.30 -6.91 -37.77
N GLY A 168 -3.28 -6.65 -39.08
CA GLY A 168 -2.79 -7.59 -40.09
C GLY A 168 -3.82 -8.62 -40.59
N MET A 169 -5.06 -8.60 -40.10
CA MET A 169 -6.15 -9.49 -40.53
C MET A 169 -7.45 -8.70 -40.78
N PRO A 170 -7.59 -8.03 -41.94
CA PRO A 170 -8.69 -7.07 -42.20
C PRO A 170 -10.07 -7.72 -42.41
N ASN A 171 -10.13 -9.04 -42.54
CA ASN A 171 -11.37 -9.85 -42.62
C ASN A 171 -11.82 -10.37 -41.25
N VAL A 172 -11.05 -10.13 -40.18
CA VAL A 172 -11.39 -10.52 -38.81
C VAL A 172 -11.82 -9.29 -38.02
N SER A 173 -13.12 -9.20 -37.74
CA SER A 173 -13.73 -8.10 -36.97
C SER A 173 -13.91 -8.50 -35.51
N ILE A 174 -13.66 -7.59 -34.56
CA ILE A 174 -13.67 -7.85 -33.13
C ILE A 174 -14.73 -7.02 -32.41
N VAL A 175 -15.56 -7.72 -31.64
CA VAL A 175 -16.51 -7.13 -30.70
C VAL A 175 -16.05 -7.48 -29.29
N THR A 176 -15.79 -6.45 -28.48
CA THR A 176 -15.26 -6.63 -27.12
C THR A 176 -16.38 -6.72 -26.08
N PHE A 177 -16.13 -7.44 -24.99
CA PHE A 177 -17.03 -7.60 -23.86
C PHE A 177 -16.24 -7.42 -22.55
N PRO A 178 -16.83 -6.84 -21.49
CA PRO A 178 -16.17 -6.74 -20.18
C PRO A 178 -15.62 -8.10 -19.71
N CYS A 179 -16.40 -9.16 -19.93
CA CYS A 179 -16.00 -10.54 -19.66
C CYS A 179 -16.56 -11.48 -20.74
N ALA A 180 -15.84 -12.57 -21.04
CA ALA A 180 -16.38 -13.66 -21.85
C ALA A 180 -17.68 -14.26 -21.26
N GLY A 181 -17.86 -14.16 -19.94
CA GLY A 181 -19.09 -14.57 -19.26
C GLY A 181 -20.34 -13.82 -19.72
N MET A 182 -20.21 -12.62 -20.28
CA MET A 182 -21.32 -11.84 -20.83
C MET A 182 -21.80 -12.35 -22.19
N ILE A 183 -20.93 -13.04 -22.94
CA ILE A 183 -21.22 -13.50 -24.29
C ILE A 183 -22.36 -14.52 -24.22
N ASN A 184 -23.55 -14.13 -24.66
CA ASN A 184 -24.74 -14.98 -24.74
C ASN A 184 -24.73 -15.76 -26.07
N HIS A 185 -25.37 -16.93 -26.12
CA HIS A 185 -25.48 -17.72 -27.35
C HIS A 185 -26.21 -16.97 -28.47
N PHE A 186 -27.19 -16.11 -28.12
CA PHE A 186 -27.89 -15.26 -29.09
C PHE A 186 -26.94 -14.38 -29.92
N VAL A 187 -25.83 -13.90 -29.33
CA VAL A 187 -24.84 -13.09 -30.05
C VAL A 187 -24.10 -13.93 -31.10
N ILE A 188 -23.82 -15.18 -30.78
CA ILE A 188 -23.13 -16.12 -31.69
C ILE A 188 -24.05 -16.49 -32.84
N GLU A 189 -25.31 -16.82 -32.51
CA GLU A 189 -26.37 -17.10 -33.49
C GLU A 189 -26.57 -15.91 -34.43
N HIS A 190 -26.76 -14.70 -33.88
CA HIS A 190 -26.94 -13.47 -34.64
C HIS A 190 -25.77 -13.16 -35.57
N ALA A 191 -24.52 -13.39 -35.12
CA ALA A 191 -23.34 -13.20 -35.96
C ALA A 191 -23.34 -14.14 -37.16
N ILE A 192 -23.71 -15.41 -36.97
CA ILE A 192 -23.79 -16.40 -38.05
C ILE A 192 -24.96 -16.06 -38.99
N GLU A 193 -26.14 -15.73 -38.45
CA GLU A 193 -27.34 -15.37 -39.22
C GLU A 193 -27.12 -14.07 -40.02
N SER A 194 -26.35 -13.13 -39.48
CA SER A 194 -25.89 -11.91 -40.19
C SER A 194 -24.85 -12.20 -41.30
N GLY A 195 -24.43 -13.47 -41.42
CA GLY A 195 -23.61 -13.97 -42.51
C GLY A 195 -22.10 -13.91 -42.25
N ALA A 196 -21.68 -14.12 -41.00
CA ALA A 196 -20.30 -14.49 -40.69
C ALA A 196 -20.00 -15.90 -41.22
N ASP A 197 -18.84 -16.08 -41.84
CA ASP A 197 -18.35 -17.41 -42.27
C ASP A 197 -17.85 -18.21 -41.07
N GLY A 198 -17.32 -17.51 -40.05
CA GLY A 198 -16.94 -18.10 -38.78
C GLY A 198 -17.02 -17.11 -37.62
N VAL A 199 -17.26 -17.65 -36.42
CA VAL A 199 -17.30 -16.90 -35.17
C VAL A 199 -16.32 -17.54 -34.19
N PHE A 200 -15.55 -16.74 -33.46
CA PHE A 200 -14.79 -17.26 -32.34
C PHE A 200 -15.07 -16.50 -31.05
N VAL A 201 -14.97 -17.21 -29.94
CA VAL A 201 -15.07 -16.63 -28.59
C VAL A 201 -13.69 -16.68 -27.94
N ALA A 202 -13.18 -15.53 -27.51
CA ALA A 202 -11.92 -15.46 -26.78
C ALA A 202 -12.13 -14.99 -25.34
N GLY A 203 -11.60 -15.73 -24.38
CA GLY A 203 -11.69 -15.42 -22.96
C GLY A 203 -10.40 -15.70 -22.21
N CYS A 204 -10.35 -15.26 -20.94
CA CYS A 204 -9.19 -15.51 -20.09
C CYS A 204 -9.03 -17.02 -19.89
N GLN A 205 -7.79 -17.46 -19.76
CA GLN A 205 -7.46 -18.83 -19.38
C GLN A 205 -8.23 -19.26 -18.13
N THR A 206 -8.67 -20.52 -18.10
CA THR A 206 -9.45 -21.08 -16.98
C THR A 206 -8.66 -20.97 -15.68
N GLY A 207 -9.29 -20.41 -14.64
CA GLY A 207 -8.64 -20.10 -13.35
C GLY A 207 -8.03 -18.70 -13.26
N GLU A 208 -7.84 -18.00 -14.39
CA GLU A 208 -7.27 -16.64 -14.46
C GLU A 208 -8.31 -15.58 -14.84
N CYS A 209 -9.60 -15.89 -14.72
CA CYS A 209 -10.64 -14.93 -15.08
C CYS A 209 -10.64 -13.74 -14.13
N ASN A 210 -10.51 -12.52 -14.69
CA ASN A 210 -10.55 -11.27 -13.93
C ASN A 210 -11.87 -11.10 -13.14
N PHE A 211 -12.94 -11.76 -13.58
CA PHE A 211 -14.25 -11.75 -12.93
C PHE A 211 -14.61 -13.10 -12.29
N ARG A 212 -13.60 -13.79 -11.72
CA ARG A 212 -13.69 -15.08 -11.01
C ARG A 212 -14.07 -16.26 -11.91
N GLU A 213 -15.34 -16.42 -12.25
CA GLU A 213 -15.88 -17.62 -12.90
C GLU A 213 -16.43 -17.36 -14.31
N GLY A 214 -16.33 -16.13 -14.83
CA GLY A 214 -16.96 -15.74 -16.09
C GLY A 214 -16.53 -16.58 -17.31
N SER A 215 -15.22 -16.80 -17.50
CA SER A 215 -14.71 -17.67 -18.57
C SER A 215 -15.18 -19.12 -18.43
N LYS A 216 -15.25 -19.63 -17.20
CA LYS A 216 -15.70 -21.00 -16.92
C LYS A 216 -17.16 -21.19 -17.29
N TRP A 217 -18.02 -20.23 -16.95
CA TRP A 217 -19.44 -20.28 -17.33
C TRP A 217 -19.65 -20.12 -18.84
N ALA A 218 -18.83 -19.31 -19.52
CA ALA A 218 -18.86 -19.25 -20.97
C ALA A 218 -18.46 -20.58 -21.62
N GLN A 219 -17.39 -21.22 -21.14
CA GLN A 219 -16.97 -22.57 -21.59
C GLN A 219 -18.07 -23.61 -21.40
N ALA A 220 -18.64 -23.69 -20.19
CA ALA A 220 -19.67 -24.67 -19.88
C ALA A 220 -20.93 -24.48 -20.75
N ARG A 221 -21.31 -23.22 -21.05
CA ARG A 221 -22.43 -22.92 -21.96
C ARG A 221 -22.15 -23.33 -23.40
N LEU A 222 -20.94 -23.06 -23.89
CA LEU A 222 -20.52 -23.42 -25.26
C LEU A 222 -20.35 -24.94 -25.45
N LYS A 223 -19.98 -25.66 -24.38
CA LYS A 223 -19.94 -27.14 -24.35
C LYS A 223 -21.32 -27.79 -24.18
N GLY A 224 -22.36 -27.01 -23.87
CA GLY A 224 -23.69 -27.54 -23.56
C GLY A 224 -23.84 -28.14 -22.16
N GLU A 225 -22.84 -28.00 -21.30
CA GLU A 225 -22.85 -28.45 -19.89
C GLU A 225 -23.66 -27.53 -18.97
N ARG A 226 -23.95 -26.30 -19.44
CA ARG A 226 -24.66 -25.28 -18.66
C ARG A 226 -25.62 -24.48 -19.55
N ALA A 227 -26.79 -24.15 -19.02
CA ALA A 227 -27.74 -23.30 -19.71
C ALA A 227 -27.31 -21.80 -19.69
N PRO A 228 -27.73 -21.01 -20.69
CA PRO A 228 -28.33 -21.46 -21.94
C PRO A 228 -27.29 -22.11 -22.86
N VAL A 229 -27.72 -23.18 -23.54
CA VAL A 229 -26.88 -23.95 -24.47
C VAL A 229 -26.96 -23.33 -25.86
N LEU A 230 -25.82 -23.27 -26.56
CA LEU A 230 -25.78 -22.85 -27.96
C LEU A 230 -26.46 -23.92 -28.84
N VAL A 231 -27.56 -23.54 -29.49
CA VAL A 231 -28.28 -24.39 -30.45
C VAL A 231 -28.27 -23.72 -31.81
N LEU A 232 -27.39 -24.20 -32.70
CA LEU A 232 -27.34 -23.71 -34.08
C LEU A 232 -28.50 -24.32 -34.89
N ARG A 233 -29.26 -23.47 -35.59
CA ARG A 233 -30.42 -23.89 -36.40
C ARG A 233 -29.99 -24.32 -37.81
N GLY A 234 -30.67 -25.31 -38.39
CA GLY A 234 -30.51 -25.72 -39.79
C GLY A 234 -29.21 -26.51 -40.08
N GLU A 235 -28.65 -26.31 -41.27
CA GLU A 235 -27.38 -26.95 -41.72
C GLU A 235 -26.11 -26.27 -41.16
N VAL A 236 -26.25 -25.38 -40.19
CA VAL A 236 -25.12 -24.63 -39.63
C VAL A 236 -24.30 -25.54 -38.71
N SER A 237 -23.13 -25.95 -39.21
CA SER A 237 -22.19 -26.79 -38.46
C SER A 237 -21.50 -26.02 -37.32
N TYR A 238 -21.37 -26.65 -36.16
CA TYR A 238 -20.53 -26.19 -35.03
C TYR A 238 -19.06 -25.95 -35.44
N SER A 239 -18.62 -26.48 -36.57
CA SER A 239 -17.30 -26.18 -37.14
C SER A 239 -17.05 -24.70 -37.43
N LYS A 240 -18.11 -23.89 -37.58
CA LYS A 240 -18.02 -22.44 -37.76
C LYS A 240 -17.77 -21.68 -36.45
N VAL A 241 -17.77 -22.35 -35.31
CA VAL A 241 -17.55 -21.75 -34.00
C VAL A 241 -16.24 -22.27 -33.40
N ARG A 242 -15.36 -21.35 -32.98
CA ARG A 242 -14.11 -21.66 -32.25
C ARG A 242 -14.09 -20.99 -30.89
N THR A 243 -13.34 -21.56 -29.95
CA THR A 243 -13.15 -20.96 -28.64
C THR A 243 -11.68 -20.93 -28.27
N TYR A 244 -11.21 -19.81 -27.75
CA TYR A 244 -9.82 -19.62 -27.33
C TYR A 244 -9.77 -19.13 -25.88
N TRP A 245 -9.06 -19.86 -25.03
CA TRP A 245 -8.94 -19.55 -23.60
C TRP A 245 -7.47 -19.34 -23.26
N LEU A 246 -6.97 -18.13 -23.51
CA LEU A 246 -5.56 -17.79 -23.48
C LEU A 246 -5.28 -16.68 -22.46
N SER A 247 -4.02 -16.61 -22.02
CA SER A 247 -3.51 -15.51 -21.19
C SER A 247 -3.27 -14.26 -22.05
N PRO A 248 -3.37 -13.03 -21.49
CA PRO A 248 -3.08 -11.79 -22.23
C PRO A 248 -1.68 -11.70 -22.85
N LEU A 249 -0.73 -12.50 -22.33
CA LEU A 249 0.64 -12.58 -22.84
C LEU A 249 0.76 -13.46 -24.10
N GLN A 250 -0.29 -14.20 -24.46
CA GLN A 250 -0.29 -15.15 -25.58
C GLN A 250 -0.98 -14.59 -26.84
N THR A 251 -0.98 -13.26 -27.03
CA THR A 251 -1.60 -12.60 -28.19
C THR A 251 -1.09 -13.16 -29.53
N GLY A 252 0.21 -13.44 -29.66
CA GLY A 252 0.77 -14.06 -30.87
C GLY A 252 0.24 -15.46 -31.15
N GLN A 253 0.00 -16.26 -30.10
CA GLN A 253 -0.62 -17.58 -30.25
C GLN A 253 -2.07 -17.46 -30.72
N LEU A 254 -2.84 -16.50 -30.19
CA LEU A 254 -4.21 -16.23 -30.63
C LEU A 254 -4.25 -15.89 -32.13
N ILE A 255 -3.37 -15.01 -32.60
CA ILE A 255 -3.30 -14.62 -34.02
C ILE A 255 -3.00 -15.84 -34.89
N ASN A 256 -2.05 -16.69 -34.49
CA ASN A 256 -1.73 -17.90 -35.24
C ASN A 256 -2.93 -18.86 -35.34
N GLU A 257 -3.63 -19.10 -34.22
CA GLU A 257 -4.82 -19.96 -34.19
C GLU A 257 -5.99 -19.40 -35.02
N ILE A 258 -6.16 -18.07 -35.07
CA ILE A 258 -7.14 -17.42 -35.95
C ILE A 258 -6.78 -17.63 -37.43
N GLY A 259 -5.49 -17.53 -37.77
CA GLY A 259 -5.02 -17.80 -39.14
C GLY A 259 -5.19 -19.26 -39.56
N ILE A 260 -5.12 -20.22 -38.63
CA ILE A 260 -5.47 -21.63 -38.89
C ILE A 260 -6.98 -21.74 -39.14
N PHE A 261 -7.80 -21.12 -38.30
CA PHE A 261 -9.25 -21.12 -38.44
C PHE A 261 -9.72 -20.52 -39.76
N GLU A 262 -9.12 -19.41 -40.20
CA GLU A 262 -9.40 -18.80 -41.51
C GLU A 262 -9.18 -19.79 -42.67
N LYS A 263 -8.03 -20.49 -42.68
CA LYS A 263 -7.70 -21.48 -43.72
C LYS A 263 -8.65 -22.68 -43.71
N GLU A 264 -9.14 -23.10 -42.54
CA GLU A 264 -10.12 -24.18 -42.43
C GLU A 264 -11.47 -23.78 -43.04
N LEU A 265 -11.91 -22.54 -42.82
CA LEU A 265 -13.14 -22.01 -43.40
C LEU A 265 -13.07 -21.90 -44.93
N GLU A 266 -11.93 -21.46 -45.48
CA GLU A 266 -11.74 -21.32 -46.93
C GLU A 266 -11.72 -22.66 -47.67
N ASN A 267 -11.08 -23.69 -47.10
CA ASN A 267 -10.87 -24.96 -47.79
C ASN A 267 -12.08 -25.91 -47.77
N LYS A 268 -13.19 -25.55 -47.10
CA LYS A 268 -14.38 -26.40 -46.91
C LYS A 268 -14.06 -27.85 -46.49
N LEU A 269 -12.89 -28.08 -45.89
CA LEU A 269 -12.54 -29.39 -45.38
C LEU A 269 -13.53 -29.70 -44.26
N ASN A 270 -14.10 -30.90 -44.25
CA ASN A 270 -14.85 -31.42 -43.11
C ASN A 270 -13.97 -31.19 -41.89
N ALA A 271 -14.34 -30.23 -41.04
CA ALA A 271 -13.59 -29.91 -39.85
C ALA A 271 -13.42 -31.21 -39.08
N ALA A 272 -12.23 -31.80 -39.14
CA ALA A 272 -11.88 -32.94 -38.31
C ALA A 272 -12.28 -32.53 -36.90
N ALA A 273 -13.21 -33.28 -36.30
CA ALA A 273 -13.99 -32.89 -35.13
C ALA A 273 -13.14 -32.02 -34.20
N TYR A 274 -13.38 -30.70 -34.23
CA TYR A 274 -12.72 -29.82 -33.29
C TYR A 274 -13.37 -30.09 -31.95
N GLU A 275 -12.78 -31.03 -31.22
CA GLU A 275 -13.00 -31.13 -29.80
C GLU A 275 -12.54 -29.82 -29.20
N ILE A 276 -13.42 -29.17 -28.44
CA ILE A 276 -13.06 -28.04 -27.58
C ILE A 276 -11.90 -28.55 -26.73
N LYS A 277 -10.67 -28.19 -27.12
CA LYS A 277 -9.47 -28.67 -26.45
C LYS A 277 -9.64 -28.34 -24.98
N ASP A 278 -9.84 -29.38 -24.17
CA ASP A 278 -9.66 -29.26 -22.73
C ASP A 278 -8.20 -28.84 -22.56
N LEU A 279 -8.02 -27.57 -22.20
CA LEU A 279 -6.73 -27.09 -21.80
C LEU A 279 -6.39 -27.89 -20.55
N ASN A 280 -5.51 -28.88 -20.77
CA ASN A 280 -4.68 -29.47 -19.75
C ASN A 280 -4.17 -28.31 -18.90
N ILE A 281 -4.75 -28.12 -17.71
CA ILE A 281 -4.18 -27.26 -16.68
C ILE A 281 -2.77 -27.83 -16.52
N PRO A 282 -1.69 -27.12 -16.90
CA PRO A 282 -0.36 -27.65 -16.67
C PRO A 282 -0.27 -27.90 -15.17
N LYS A 283 -0.31 -29.17 -14.76
CA LYS A 283 -0.17 -29.60 -13.36
C LYS A 283 1.11 -28.99 -12.83
N GLU A 284 0.99 -27.88 -12.11
CA GLU A 284 1.92 -27.23 -11.17
C GLU A 284 3.42 -27.04 -11.53
N MET A 285 3.97 -27.57 -12.61
CA MET A 285 5.43 -27.67 -12.76
C MET A 285 6.09 -26.44 -13.39
N ALA A 286 5.43 -25.74 -14.30
CA ALA A 286 6.00 -24.55 -14.95
C ALA A 286 5.96 -23.31 -14.04
N LEU A 287 4.85 -23.14 -13.30
CA LEU A 287 4.67 -22.00 -12.40
C LEU A 287 5.63 -22.07 -11.20
N LYS A 288 5.94 -23.27 -10.67
CA LYS A 288 6.95 -23.43 -9.60
C LYS A 288 8.37 -23.06 -10.05
N LYS A 289 8.73 -23.23 -11.32
CA LYS A 289 10.05 -22.82 -11.86
C LYS A 289 10.13 -21.33 -12.14
N ALA A 290 9.09 -20.73 -12.74
CA ALA A 290 9.05 -19.29 -13.01
C ALA A 290 8.89 -18.46 -11.73
N ILE A 291 8.03 -18.89 -10.79
CA ILE A 291 7.91 -18.24 -9.46
C ILE A 291 9.19 -18.43 -8.65
N ARG A 292 9.90 -19.57 -8.72
CA ARG A 292 11.23 -19.67 -8.07
C ARG A 292 12.23 -18.70 -8.70
N ILE A 293 12.26 -18.55 -10.03
CA ILE A 293 13.21 -17.64 -10.68
C ILE A 293 12.87 -16.16 -10.44
N SER A 294 11.60 -15.78 -10.23
CA SER A 294 11.20 -14.39 -9.93
C SER A 294 11.09 -14.06 -8.44
N ALA A 295 10.69 -14.99 -7.58
CA ALA A 295 10.56 -14.76 -6.13
C ALA A 295 11.92 -14.76 -5.43
N ILE A 296 12.91 -15.49 -5.95
CA ILE A 296 14.28 -15.51 -5.42
C ILE A 296 14.89 -14.10 -5.46
N PRO A 297 14.98 -13.38 -6.58
CA PRO A 297 15.49 -12.00 -6.56
C PRO A 297 14.57 -11.05 -5.78
N VAL A 298 13.25 -11.21 -5.80
CA VAL A 298 12.32 -10.35 -5.03
C VAL A 298 12.49 -10.49 -3.51
N LEU A 299 12.93 -11.65 -3.02
CA LEU A 299 13.17 -11.87 -1.58
C LEU A 299 14.65 -11.72 -1.20
N ILE A 300 15.56 -12.18 -2.06
CA ILE A 300 17.00 -12.11 -1.83
C ILE A 300 17.51 -10.69 -2.03
N ILE A 301 17.07 -9.93 -3.03
CA ILE A 301 17.59 -8.57 -3.24
C ILE A 301 17.27 -7.68 -2.03
N PRO A 302 16.04 -7.65 -1.48
CA PRO A 302 15.78 -6.93 -0.23
C PRO A 302 16.56 -7.50 0.94
N ALA A 303 16.67 -8.82 1.12
CA ALA A 303 17.43 -9.40 2.22
C ALA A 303 18.94 -9.08 2.15
N LEU A 304 19.51 -9.06 0.94
CA LEU A 304 20.91 -8.76 0.67
C LEU A 304 21.16 -7.26 0.76
N LEU A 305 20.19 -6.43 0.36
CA LEU A 305 20.20 -4.99 0.62
C LEU A 305 20.12 -4.70 2.12
N VAL A 306 19.25 -5.36 2.88
CA VAL A 306 19.20 -5.25 4.35
C VAL A 306 20.55 -5.65 4.93
N LEU A 307 21.12 -6.79 4.52
CA LEU A 307 22.41 -7.24 5.04
C LEU A 307 23.57 -6.30 4.67
N LEU A 308 23.57 -5.72 3.47
CA LEU A 308 24.58 -4.74 3.03
C LEU A 308 24.41 -3.41 3.77
N LEU A 309 23.18 -2.91 3.87
CA LEU A 309 22.82 -1.64 4.48
C LEU A 309 22.88 -1.69 6.02
N SER A 310 22.72 -2.85 6.65
CA SER A 310 22.90 -2.97 8.11
C SER A 310 24.37 -2.86 8.54
N VAL A 311 25.33 -2.99 7.61
CA VAL A 311 26.77 -2.98 7.93
C VAL A 311 27.52 -1.81 7.28
N LYS A 312 27.09 -1.34 6.10
CA LYS A 312 27.74 -0.25 5.36
C LYS A 312 26.72 0.70 4.72
N PRO A 313 27.04 1.99 4.56
CA PRO A 313 28.30 2.66 4.95
C PRO A 313 28.40 2.98 6.46
N ILE A 314 29.62 3.04 6.97
CA ILE A 314 29.88 3.51 8.34
C ILE A 314 29.60 5.02 8.38
N TYR A 315 28.81 5.46 9.35
CA TYR A 315 28.54 6.88 9.58
C TYR A 315 29.46 7.38 10.70
N PRO A 316 30.50 8.19 10.42
CA PRO A 316 31.40 8.69 11.44
C PRO A 316 30.70 9.80 12.24
N PHE A 317 30.37 9.52 13.50
CA PHE A 317 29.74 10.51 14.38
C PHE A 317 30.71 11.60 14.84
N TYR A 318 32.01 11.30 14.92
CA TYR A 318 33.06 12.22 15.37
C TYR A 318 34.39 11.99 14.63
N ASN A 319 35.25 13.01 14.61
CA ASN A 319 36.60 12.91 14.05
C ASN A 319 37.55 12.17 15.03
N LYS A 320 38.41 11.27 14.52
CA LYS A 320 39.38 10.47 15.31
C LYS A 320 40.38 11.34 16.07
N ASP A 321 40.64 12.55 15.57
CA ASP A 321 41.66 13.46 16.10
C ASP A 321 41.15 14.38 17.22
N MET A 322 39.89 14.29 17.61
CA MET A 322 39.27 15.15 18.63
C MET A 322 39.05 14.41 19.95
N SER A 323 38.97 15.17 21.04
CA SER A 323 38.48 14.70 22.34
C SER A 323 37.06 15.24 22.57
N LEU A 324 36.26 14.54 23.38
CA LEU A 324 34.88 14.94 23.68
C LEU A 324 34.69 15.19 25.17
N ILE A 325 34.15 16.35 25.52
CA ILE A 325 33.62 16.62 26.85
C ILE A 325 32.14 16.29 26.85
N LYS A 326 31.71 15.41 27.76
CA LYS A 326 30.29 15.21 28.07
C LYS A 326 29.97 15.96 29.36
N PHE A 327 29.25 17.06 29.21
CA PHE A 327 28.75 17.83 30.33
C PHE A 327 27.34 17.35 30.65
N THR A 328 27.16 16.82 31.85
CA THR A 328 25.88 16.32 32.33
C THR A 328 25.60 16.85 33.73
N PHE A 329 24.32 17.07 34.02
CA PHE A 329 23.89 17.18 35.40
C PHE A 329 22.42 16.79 35.52
N LYS A 330 22.07 16.31 36.71
CA LYS A 330 20.69 16.22 37.19
C LYS A 330 20.64 17.02 38.49
N HIS A 331 19.97 18.17 38.46
CA HIS A 331 19.96 19.08 39.61
C HIS A 331 18.55 19.61 39.90
N SER A 332 18.17 19.59 41.17
CA SER A 332 16.89 20.10 41.66
C SER A 332 17.02 21.56 42.08
N SER A 333 16.91 22.49 41.12
CA SER A 333 17.06 23.93 41.35
C SER A 333 16.09 24.51 42.37
N GLN A 334 16.43 25.69 42.89
CA GLN A 334 15.63 26.40 43.88
C GLN A 334 14.21 26.69 43.38
N HIS A 335 13.27 26.80 44.32
CA HIS A 335 11.87 27.10 43.99
C HIS A 335 11.70 28.55 43.53
N ILE A 336 10.80 28.77 42.56
CA ILE A 336 10.44 30.11 42.08
C ILE A 336 9.81 30.93 43.21
N GLU A 337 9.01 30.29 44.05
CA GLU A 337 8.38 30.92 45.21
C GLU A 337 9.04 30.44 46.49
N GLU A 338 9.24 31.37 47.43
CA GLU A 338 9.76 31.03 48.76
C GLU A 338 8.82 30.04 49.43
N GLN A 339 9.38 28.94 49.89
CA GLN A 339 8.62 27.85 50.48
C GLN A 339 8.44 28.13 51.97
N ARG A 340 7.28 28.68 52.36
CA ARG A 340 6.97 28.98 53.77
C ARG A 340 6.52 27.74 54.51
N GLU A 341 7.12 27.45 55.65
CA GLU A 341 6.64 26.37 56.51
C GLU A 341 5.29 26.71 57.17
N LEU A 342 4.31 25.82 57.03
CA LEU A 342 2.99 25.98 57.63
C LEU A 342 3.04 25.64 59.11
N THR A 343 2.45 26.51 59.95
CA THR A 343 2.31 26.24 61.38
C THR A 343 1.19 25.21 61.64
N LYS A 344 1.12 24.70 62.88
CA LYS A 344 0.06 23.76 63.29
C LYS A 344 -1.34 24.37 63.12
N VAL A 345 -1.50 25.66 63.47
CA VAL A 345 -2.76 26.40 63.34
C VAL A 345 -3.17 26.53 61.87
N ASP A 346 -2.22 26.86 61.00
CA ASP A 346 -2.47 26.98 59.55
C ASP A 346 -2.90 25.64 58.93
N THR A 347 -2.41 24.52 59.48
CA THR A 347 -2.73 23.17 59.00
C THR A 347 -4.13 22.74 59.43
N GLU A 348 -4.57 23.10 60.63
CA GLU A 348 -5.92 22.79 61.14
C GLU A 348 -7.00 23.56 60.36
N ASN A 349 -6.70 24.78 59.93
CA ASN A 349 -7.60 25.60 59.12
C ASN A 349 -7.78 25.08 57.67
N LYS A 350 -6.94 24.15 57.19
CA LYS A 350 -7.11 23.54 55.86
C LYS A 350 -8.13 22.39 55.89
N LEU A 351 -8.75 22.08 54.75
CA LEU A 351 -9.70 20.96 54.61
C LEU A 351 -9.02 19.61 54.91
N LYS A 352 -9.74 18.63 55.50
CA LYS A 352 -9.19 17.35 55.99
C LYS A 352 -8.36 16.57 54.94
N HIS A 353 -8.76 16.58 53.67
CA HIS A 353 -7.99 15.94 52.58
C HIS A 353 -6.73 16.73 52.20
N MET A 354 -6.76 18.04 52.44
CA MET A 354 -5.63 18.96 52.38
C MET A 354 -4.88 19.02 53.72
N ARG A 355 -5.01 18.06 54.66
CA ARG A 355 -4.23 17.96 55.93
C ARG A 355 -3.08 16.93 55.94
N LYS A 356 -3.03 15.97 55.00
CA LYS A 356 -1.97 14.93 54.92
C LYS A 356 -0.64 15.39 54.29
N THR A 357 0.50 15.13 54.93
CA THR A 357 1.83 15.23 54.30
C THR A 357 2.04 14.04 53.35
N ASN A 358 2.67 14.27 52.19
CA ASN A 358 2.84 13.23 51.16
C ASN A 358 4.02 12.27 51.43
N SER A 359 4.72 12.36 52.56
CA SER A 359 5.73 11.37 52.94
C SER A 359 5.79 11.19 54.47
N ALA A 360 6.08 9.95 54.90
CA ALA A 360 6.27 9.62 56.31
C ALA A 360 7.52 10.26 56.95
N PHE A 361 8.39 10.86 56.12
CA PHE A 361 9.68 11.44 56.53
C PHE A 361 9.67 12.98 56.53
N ALA A 362 8.73 13.63 55.83
CA ALA A 362 8.60 15.09 55.81
C ALA A 362 7.76 15.56 57.01
N LYS A 363 8.42 16.09 58.04
CA LYS A 363 7.76 16.57 59.28
C LYS A 363 6.96 17.87 59.11
N ILE A 364 7.10 18.61 57.99
CA ILE A 364 6.52 19.95 57.81
C ILE A 364 6.00 20.11 56.38
N ARG A 365 4.83 20.74 56.21
CA ARG A 365 4.35 21.18 54.90
C ARG A 365 4.84 22.56 54.59
N LYS A 366 5.40 22.74 53.39
CA LYS A 366 5.70 24.05 52.85
C LYS A 366 4.54 24.53 51.97
N GLU A 367 4.19 25.80 52.09
CA GLU A 367 3.25 26.54 51.26
C GLU A 367 4.04 27.39 50.28
N GLY A 368 3.76 27.19 48.99
CA GLY A 368 4.42 27.85 47.88
C GLY A 368 4.24 27.06 46.59
N GLY A 369 4.42 27.72 45.45
CA GLY A 369 4.40 27.11 44.13
C GLY A 369 5.46 26.01 44.01
N ARG A 370 5.09 24.88 43.39
CA ARG A 370 6.01 23.74 43.18
C ARG A 370 7.03 23.98 42.06
N GLY A 371 6.87 25.05 41.28
CA GLY A 371 7.75 25.38 40.18
C GLY A 371 9.17 25.70 40.65
N ARG A 372 10.15 25.31 39.85
CA ARG A 372 11.58 25.52 40.09
C ARG A 372 12.17 26.50 39.07
N LEU A 373 13.25 27.17 39.45
CA LEU A 373 13.97 28.11 38.60
C LEU A 373 14.73 27.37 37.49
N PRO A 374 14.90 27.96 36.30
CA PRO A 374 15.79 27.41 35.29
C PRO A 374 17.24 27.43 35.78
N VAL A 375 18.00 26.38 35.47
CA VAL A 375 19.43 26.31 35.77
C VAL A 375 20.20 26.93 34.62
N TYR A 376 20.96 27.97 34.90
CA TYR A 376 21.82 28.62 33.91
C TYR A 376 23.25 28.10 34.07
N VAL A 377 23.85 27.64 32.98
CA VAL A 377 25.21 27.11 32.97
C VAL A 377 26.07 27.82 31.95
N GLU A 378 27.29 28.14 32.37
CA GLU A 378 28.37 28.58 31.52
C GLU A 378 29.58 27.66 31.64
N VAL A 379 30.15 27.29 30.49
CA VAL A 379 31.40 26.54 30.42
C VAL A 379 32.41 27.36 29.63
N GLU A 380 33.53 27.66 30.27
CA GLU A 380 34.70 28.31 29.65
C GLU A 380 35.82 27.29 29.49
N LEU A 381 36.47 27.31 28.33
CA LEU A 381 37.69 26.55 28.02
C LEU A 381 38.77 27.53 27.57
N ASP A 382 39.93 27.52 28.23
CA ASP A 382 41.07 28.42 27.95
C ASP A 382 40.67 29.90 27.85
N ASN A 383 39.86 30.38 28.80
CA ASN A 383 39.28 31.73 28.83
C ASN A 383 38.34 32.06 27.66
N LYS A 384 37.89 31.06 26.89
CA LYS A 384 36.87 31.21 25.85
C LYS A 384 35.57 30.53 26.30
N ASN A 385 34.47 31.27 26.27
CA ASN A 385 33.15 30.71 26.56
C ASN A 385 32.72 29.77 25.43
N VAL A 386 32.48 28.49 25.75
CA VAL A 386 32.08 27.43 24.81
C VAL A 386 30.63 26.99 24.98
N LEU A 387 30.00 27.29 26.11
CA LEU A 387 28.59 27.00 26.37
C LEU A 387 28.01 28.09 27.28
N SER A 388 26.85 28.63 26.90
CA SER A 388 26.03 29.52 27.75
C SER A 388 24.56 29.21 27.48
N LYS A 389 23.89 28.55 28.42
CA LYS A 389 22.54 28.02 28.19
C LYS A 389 21.72 27.91 29.47
N ALA A 390 20.44 28.22 29.36
CA ALA A 390 19.45 27.98 30.40
C ALA A 390 18.72 26.64 30.15
N TYR A 391 18.69 25.78 31.17
CA TYR A 391 17.97 24.52 31.18
C TYR A 391 16.73 24.64 32.05
N TYR A 392 15.61 24.13 31.55
CA TYR A 392 14.32 24.26 32.21
C TYR A 392 13.96 22.98 32.98
N PRO A 393 13.31 23.09 34.15
CA PRO A 393 12.88 21.94 34.93
C PRO A 393 11.89 21.06 34.17
N THR A 394 11.93 19.76 34.42
CA THR A 394 11.01 18.81 33.80
C THR A 394 9.62 18.79 34.45
N GLY A 395 8.65 18.20 33.75
CA GLY A 395 7.27 18.04 34.22
C GLY A 395 6.32 19.13 33.73
N LEU A 396 5.02 18.81 33.67
CA LEU A 396 3.95 19.71 33.19
C LEU A 396 3.85 21.04 33.97
N LYS A 397 4.40 21.08 35.18
CA LYS A 397 4.40 22.27 36.07
C LYS A 397 5.81 22.77 36.40
N ASN A 398 6.85 22.31 35.69
CA ASN A 398 8.26 22.65 35.95
C ASN A 398 8.69 22.39 37.41
N ASP A 399 8.22 21.28 38.00
CA ASP A 399 8.47 20.90 39.40
C ASP A 399 9.46 19.72 39.56
N GLY A 400 9.86 19.10 38.45
CA GLY A 400 10.85 18.03 38.39
C GLY A 400 12.30 18.55 38.39
N PRO A 401 13.29 17.64 38.43
CA PRO A 401 14.69 18.02 38.30
C PRO A 401 15.00 18.56 36.89
N THR A 402 16.02 19.41 36.81
CA THR A 402 16.57 19.91 35.56
C THR A 402 17.67 18.97 35.09
N PHE A 403 17.68 18.64 33.80
CA PHE A 403 18.69 17.80 33.18
C PHE A 403 19.42 18.59 32.10
N ALA A 404 20.74 18.49 32.07
CA ALA A 404 21.54 18.87 30.92
C ALA A 404 22.33 17.69 30.39
N TYR A 405 22.47 17.66 29.07
CA TYR A 405 23.35 16.75 28.36
C TYR A 405 23.89 17.53 27.16
N GLU A 406 25.16 17.91 27.24
CA GLU A 406 25.85 18.60 26.15
C GLU A 406 27.14 17.86 25.81
N GLU A 407 27.45 17.84 24.51
CA GLU A 407 28.65 17.23 23.97
C GLU A 407 29.49 18.31 23.29
N ILE A 408 30.69 18.55 23.81
CA ILE A 408 31.57 19.60 23.33
C ILE A 408 32.83 18.95 22.76
N ALA A 409 33.02 19.09 21.44
CA ALA A 409 34.23 18.62 20.77
C ALA A 409 35.38 19.60 21.02
N ILE A 410 36.52 19.08 21.45
CA ILE A 410 37.70 19.85 21.82
C ILE A 410 38.97 19.25 21.19
N SER A 411 39.97 20.09 20.97
CA SER A 411 41.31 19.62 20.58
C SER A 411 41.93 18.79 21.71
N PRO A 412 42.72 17.74 21.42
CA PRO A 412 43.53 17.07 22.43
C PRO A 412 44.60 18.02 23.00
N GLY A 413 44.86 17.93 24.30
CA GLY A 413 45.80 18.80 25.00
C GLY A 413 45.38 19.08 26.45
N VAL A 414 46.20 19.86 27.15
CA VAL A 414 45.89 20.34 28.50
C VAL A 414 45.10 21.63 28.38
N HIS A 415 43.86 21.63 28.86
CA HIS A 415 42.96 22.79 28.78
C HIS A 415 42.53 23.22 30.19
N ASP A 416 42.39 24.53 30.41
CA ASP A 416 41.81 25.09 31.64
C ASP A 416 40.29 25.14 31.48
N ILE A 417 39.56 24.42 32.32
CA ILE A 417 38.10 24.40 32.29
C ILE A 417 37.54 25.13 33.50
N ARG A 418 36.58 26.02 33.24
CA ARG A 418 35.78 26.67 34.27
C ARG A 418 34.29 26.46 33.99
N VAL A 419 33.61 25.80 34.90
CA VAL A 419 32.16 25.60 34.86
C VAL A 419 31.52 26.50 35.91
N ARG A 420 30.52 27.28 35.50
CA ARG A 420 29.73 28.10 36.40
C ARG A 420 28.26 27.74 36.25
N MET A 421 27.59 27.45 37.35
CA MET A 421 26.17 27.10 37.37
C MET A 421 25.43 28.00 38.35
N ARG A 422 24.27 28.47 37.92
CA ARG A 422 23.35 29.28 38.70
C ARG A 422 21.98 28.63 38.75
N ASP A 423 21.45 28.44 39.94
CA ASP A 423 20.11 27.96 40.22
C ASP A 423 19.28 28.91 41.10
N SER A 424 19.86 30.06 41.49
CA SER A 424 19.21 31.13 42.25
C SER A 424 18.68 32.27 41.36
N LYS A 425 17.95 33.21 41.99
CA LYS A 425 17.37 34.39 41.33
C LYS A 425 18.35 35.53 41.12
N GLU A 426 19.55 35.45 41.69
CA GLU A 426 20.49 36.57 41.69
C GLU A 426 21.19 36.71 40.32
N GLU A 427 20.84 37.77 39.60
CA GLU A 427 21.49 38.09 38.34
C GLU A 427 22.90 38.63 38.57
N GLY A 428 23.92 37.83 38.24
CA GLY A 428 25.34 38.17 38.38
C GLY A 428 26.13 37.29 39.34
N HIS A 429 25.46 36.43 40.11
CA HIS A 429 26.10 35.44 40.99
C HIS A 429 25.99 34.03 40.38
N PHE A 430 27.03 33.21 40.57
CA PHE A 430 27.01 31.79 40.24
C PHE A 430 27.12 30.99 41.52
N ASP A 431 26.10 30.19 41.80
CA ASP A 431 25.97 29.42 43.04
C ASP A 431 27.03 28.30 43.13
N TYR A 432 27.46 27.77 41.97
CA TYR A 432 28.45 26.72 41.89
C TYR A 432 29.53 27.08 40.86
N ILE A 433 30.79 27.05 41.28
CA ILE A 433 31.95 27.32 40.43
C ILE A 433 32.92 26.16 40.58
N TYR A 434 33.32 25.59 39.46
CA TYR A 434 34.34 24.56 39.38
C TYR A 434 35.41 24.99 38.38
N GLN A 435 36.67 24.88 38.78
CA GLN A 435 37.81 25.17 37.91
C GLN A 435 38.84 24.06 38.06
N ASP A 436 39.29 23.49 36.95
CA ASP A 436 40.30 22.45 36.93
C ASP A 436 41.13 22.51 35.64
N LYS A 437 42.31 21.90 35.66
CA LYS A 437 43.18 21.77 34.49
C LYS A 437 43.22 20.29 34.10
N ILE A 438 42.59 19.98 32.98
CA ILE A 438 42.35 18.60 32.55
C ILE A 438 43.15 18.30 31.28
N GLU A 439 43.82 17.14 31.25
CA GLU A 439 44.48 16.61 30.06
C GLU A 439 43.49 15.79 29.21
N PHE A 440 43.16 16.29 28.03
CA PHE A 440 42.25 15.65 27.10
C PHE A 440 43.02 14.86 26.04
N LYS A 441 42.78 13.56 25.96
CA LYS A 441 43.45 12.64 25.02
C LYS A 441 42.58 12.40 23.79
N ALA A 442 43.20 12.32 22.61
CA ALA A 442 42.51 12.06 21.35
C ALA A 442 41.66 10.77 21.44
N GLY A 443 40.42 10.83 20.94
CA GLY A 443 39.50 9.70 20.93
C GLY A 443 38.99 9.28 22.31
N LYS A 444 39.26 10.04 23.39
CA LYS A 444 38.69 9.80 24.72
C LYS A 444 37.52 10.73 25.02
N ILE A 445 36.62 10.25 25.88
CA ILE A 445 35.51 11.02 26.43
C ILE A 445 35.84 11.35 27.88
N THR A 446 35.75 12.63 28.24
CA THR A 446 35.84 13.09 29.63
C THR A 446 34.45 13.52 30.07
N VAL A 447 33.98 13.00 31.19
CA VAL A 447 32.66 13.34 31.75
C VAL A 447 32.86 14.34 32.87
N ILE A 448 32.09 15.42 32.81
CA ILE A 448 31.97 16.42 33.87
C ILE A 448 30.53 16.33 34.35
N ASP A 449 30.35 15.81 35.56
CA ASP A 449 29.05 15.63 36.19
C ASP A 449 28.94 16.51 37.44
N PHE A 450 27.72 16.92 37.76
CA PHE A 450 27.44 17.66 39.00
C PHE A 450 26.97 16.69 40.08
N ASP A 451 27.73 16.59 41.16
CA ASP A 451 27.36 15.81 42.35
C ASP A 451 26.47 16.67 43.27
N GLU A 452 25.16 16.40 43.27
CA GLU A 452 24.15 17.11 44.06
C GLU A 452 24.39 16.97 45.58
N GLU A 453 25.00 15.87 46.04
CA GLU A 453 25.27 15.65 47.48
C GLU A 453 26.49 16.45 47.95
N LYS A 454 27.52 16.55 47.11
CA LYS A 454 28.74 17.31 47.43
C LYS A 454 28.65 18.79 47.03
N GLY A 455 27.67 19.17 46.22
CA GLY A 455 27.50 20.53 45.72
C GLY A 455 28.67 20.99 44.84
N THR A 456 29.31 20.06 44.12
CA THR A 456 30.48 20.37 43.29
C THR A 456 30.49 19.51 42.02
N PHE A 457 31.22 19.96 41.01
CA PHE A 457 31.44 19.16 39.82
C PHE A 457 32.58 18.18 40.05
N CYS A 458 32.42 16.97 39.54
CA CYS A 458 33.46 15.95 39.53
C CYS A 458 33.81 15.64 38.08
N ASN A 459 35.11 15.51 37.81
CA ASN A 459 35.58 14.93 36.57
C ASN A 459 35.86 13.45 36.78
N GLU A 460 35.39 12.62 35.87
CA GLU A 460 35.82 11.23 35.80
C GLU A 460 36.53 11.03 34.47
N THR A 461 37.86 10.96 34.55
CA THR A 461 38.67 10.49 33.43
C THR A 461 38.76 8.98 33.57
N ALA A 462 37.83 8.24 32.99
CA ALA A 462 37.89 6.79 33.09
C ALA A 462 39.13 6.26 32.33
N SER A 463 40.15 5.88 33.10
CA SER A 463 41.36 5.17 32.67
C SER A 463 41.12 3.66 32.83
N MET A 464 41.41 2.89 31.80
CA MET A 464 41.68 1.47 31.96
C MET A 464 42.98 1.17 31.21
N GLU A 465 44.00 0.78 31.98
CA GLU A 465 44.99 -0.17 31.51
C GLU A 465 44.29 -1.52 31.29
N GLU A 466 44.65 -2.12 30.15
CA GLU A 466 44.27 -3.44 29.58
C GLU A 466 42.91 -3.56 28.87
#